data_AF-A0A820KNQ0-F1
#
_entry.id   AF-A0A820KNQ0-F1
#
_cell.length_a   1.000
_cell.length_b   1.000
_cell.length_c   1.000
_cell.angle_alpha   90.00
_cell.angle_beta   90.00
_cell.angle_gamma   90.00
#
_symmetry.space_group_name_H-M   'P 1'
#
loop_
_entity.id
_entity.type
_entity.pdbx_description
1 polymer ?
#
loop_
_entity_poly.entity_id
_entity_poly.type
_entity_poly.pdbx_seq_one_letter_code
_entity_poly.pdbx_strand_id
1 'polypeptide(L)'
;TETFACSSAHPFCCGQVCGRILKCRNHLCSRPCHVVTNAANTTDAGAECIQCEEMCTKERPVGCQHSCPLACHPNNCPPCKQRLRMRCHCNTEVIYSNCQTFTTATETEKEKIKSCGKPCTKKLTCGHSCAYSCHSGPCLPINNCVQVVQVRCVCKRINQELPCHEINTIKNYRLPCDELCAELKKKNRMATASNSPIIQTPVEEIKPPA
;
A
#
# COMPACT_ATOMS: atom_id res chain seq x y z
N THR A 1 -22.84 -61.85 45.36
CA THR A 1 -21.73 -60.89 45.55
C THR A 1 -20.47 -61.55 45.05
N GLU A 2 -20.04 -61.24 43.84
CA GLU A 2 -18.84 -61.87 43.27
C GLU A 2 -17.60 -61.37 44.01
N THR A 3 -16.93 -62.27 44.73
CA THR A 3 -15.69 -61.99 45.44
C THR A 3 -14.53 -62.12 44.46
N PHE A 4 -14.04 -60.99 43.96
CA PHE A 4 -12.85 -60.97 43.12
C PHE A 4 -11.61 -61.30 43.95
N ALA A 5 -10.72 -62.15 43.41
CA ALA A 5 -9.42 -62.39 44.00
C ALA A 5 -8.59 -61.10 43.99
N CYS A 6 -7.85 -60.84 45.06
CA CYS A 6 -6.96 -59.66 45.15
C CYS A 6 -5.97 -59.59 43.97
N SER A 7 -5.54 -60.73 43.44
CA SER A 7 -4.67 -60.84 42.25
C SER A 7 -5.32 -60.38 40.94
N SER A 8 -6.64 -60.24 40.90
CA SER A 8 -7.41 -59.76 39.73
C SER A 8 -7.81 -58.28 39.87
N ALA A 9 -7.39 -57.61 40.94
CA ALA A 9 -7.68 -56.19 41.16
C ALA A 9 -6.89 -55.33 40.17
N HIS A 10 -7.57 -54.84 39.14
CA HIS A 10 -7.04 -53.80 38.25
C HIS A 10 -7.56 -52.41 38.66
N PRO A 11 -6.84 -51.33 38.34
CA PRO A 11 -7.30 -49.97 38.60
C PRO A 11 -8.67 -49.72 37.95
N PHE A 12 -9.67 -49.42 38.77
CA PHE A 12 -11.03 -49.18 38.31
C PHE A 12 -11.09 -47.90 37.45
N CYS A 13 -11.58 -48.03 36.22
CA CYS A 13 -11.83 -46.91 35.31
C CYS A 13 -13.34 -46.67 35.21
N CYS A 14 -13.82 -45.49 35.62
CA CYS A 14 -15.25 -45.18 35.62
C CYS A 14 -15.84 -44.87 34.23
N GLY A 15 -15.02 -44.90 33.17
CA GLY A 15 -15.42 -44.65 31.78
C GLY A 15 -15.70 -43.18 31.42
N GLN A 16 -15.82 -42.28 32.39
CA GLN A 16 -15.98 -40.84 32.16
C GLN A 16 -14.71 -40.20 31.62
N VAL A 17 -14.81 -39.03 30.98
CA VAL A 17 -13.62 -38.28 30.54
C VAL A 17 -12.74 -37.92 31.74
N CYS A 18 -11.42 -38.00 31.55
CA CYS A 18 -10.43 -37.72 32.59
C CYS A 18 -10.55 -36.28 33.11
N GLY A 19 -10.74 -35.30 32.22
CA GLY A 19 -11.02 -33.91 32.59
C GLY A 19 -9.85 -33.12 33.20
N ARG A 20 -8.68 -33.74 33.36
CA ARG A 20 -7.47 -33.06 33.88
C ARG A 20 -6.94 -32.02 32.89
N ILE A 21 -6.40 -30.91 33.41
CA ILE A 21 -5.88 -29.79 32.63
C ILE A 21 -4.54 -30.19 31.98
N LEU A 22 -4.47 -30.14 30.65
CA LEU A 22 -3.27 -30.48 29.90
C LEU A 22 -2.15 -29.45 30.13
N LYS A 23 -0.91 -29.82 29.76
CA LYS A 23 0.27 -28.94 29.88
C LYS A 23 0.11 -27.59 29.17
N CYS A 24 -0.76 -27.51 28.16
CA CYS A 24 -1.08 -26.26 27.45
C CYS A 24 -1.99 -25.30 28.26
N ARG A 25 -2.55 -25.74 29.39
CA ARG A 25 -3.46 -25.01 30.30
C ARG A 25 -4.81 -24.57 29.73
N ASN A 26 -5.05 -24.73 28.42
CA ASN A 26 -6.30 -24.31 27.78
C ASN A 26 -7.21 -25.48 27.38
N HIS A 27 -6.72 -26.72 27.43
CA HIS A 27 -7.48 -27.91 27.04
C HIS A 27 -7.48 -28.95 28.16
N LEU A 28 -8.49 -29.81 28.15
CA LEU A 28 -8.70 -30.87 29.13
C LEU A 28 -8.43 -32.24 28.48
N CYS A 29 -7.99 -33.20 29.29
CA CYS A 29 -7.77 -34.57 28.86
C CYS A 29 -9.12 -35.23 28.50
N SER A 30 -9.32 -35.53 27.22
CA SER A 30 -10.53 -36.17 26.69
C SER A 30 -10.49 -37.70 26.74
N ARG A 31 -9.39 -38.30 27.18
CA ARG A 31 -9.32 -39.76 27.36
C ARG A 31 -10.33 -40.22 28.41
N PRO A 32 -10.83 -41.46 28.31
CA PRO A 32 -11.58 -42.06 29.41
C PRO A 32 -10.71 -42.11 30.67
N CYS A 33 -11.37 -42.16 31.82
CA CYS A 33 -10.76 -42.19 33.14
C CYS A 33 -9.66 -43.26 33.15
N HIS A 34 -8.45 -42.85 33.50
CA HIS A 34 -7.27 -43.68 33.47
C HIS A 34 -6.39 -43.35 34.67
N VAL A 35 -5.44 -44.24 34.97
CA VAL A 35 -4.45 -43.99 36.01
C VAL A 35 -3.48 -42.90 35.54
N VAL A 36 -3.24 -41.92 36.41
CA VAL A 36 -2.32 -40.81 36.15
C VAL A 36 -1.20 -40.88 37.18
N THR A 37 -0.02 -41.31 36.75
CA THR A 37 1.19 -41.30 37.57
C THR A 37 1.93 -39.97 37.41
N ASN A 38 2.65 -39.57 38.45
CA ASN A 38 3.51 -38.38 38.47
C ASN A 38 2.82 -37.05 38.10
N ALA A 39 1.52 -36.90 38.37
CA ALA A 39 0.86 -35.60 38.32
C ALA A 39 1.21 -34.77 39.56
N ALA A 40 1.46 -33.48 39.38
CA ALA A 40 1.74 -32.56 40.49
C ALA A 40 0.55 -32.46 41.46
N ASN A 41 -0.67 -32.48 40.92
CA ASN A 41 -1.92 -32.37 41.67
C ASN A 41 -3.00 -33.31 41.10
N THR A 42 -4.17 -33.33 41.72
CA THR A 42 -5.36 -34.06 41.23
C THR A 42 -5.96 -33.46 39.95
N THR A 43 -5.68 -32.19 39.65
CA THR A 43 -6.24 -31.44 38.52
C THR A 43 -5.33 -31.38 37.29
N ASP A 44 -4.02 -31.39 37.47
CA ASP A 44 -3.04 -31.31 36.38
C ASP A 44 -2.86 -32.66 35.68
N ALA A 45 -2.62 -32.62 34.37
CA ALA A 45 -2.31 -33.79 33.56
C ALA A 45 -0.95 -34.41 33.93
N GLY A 46 -0.89 -35.75 34.03
CA GLY A 46 0.35 -36.52 34.18
C GLY A 46 0.84 -37.10 32.86
N ALA A 47 1.78 -38.06 32.92
CA ALA A 47 2.42 -38.64 31.74
C ALA A 47 1.44 -39.41 30.82
N GLU A 48 0.42 -40.04 31.40
CA GLU A 48 -0.55 -40.89 30.67
C GLU A 48 -1.69 -40.09 30.01
N CYS A 49 -1.82 -38.79 30.35
CA CYS A 49 -2.82 -37.92 29.75
C CYS A 49 -2.43 -37.56 28.31
N ILE A 50 -3.42 -37.25 27.46
CA ILE A 50 -3.14 -36.85 26.07
C ILE A 50 -2.28 -35.59 26.00
N GLN A 51 -1.43 -35.52 24.99
CA GLN A 51 -0.80 -34.27 24.62
C GLN A 51 -1.77 -33.44 23.78
N CYS A 52 -1.80 -32.14 24.02
CA CYS A 52 -2.56 -31.23 23.19
C CYS A 52 -1.86 -31.06 21.83
N GLU A 53 -2.55 -31.43 20.76
CA GLU A 53 -2.09 -31.24 19.36
C GLU A 53 -2.89 -30.17 18.61
N GLU A 54 -3.86 -29.55 19.28
CA GLU A 54 -4.65 -28.45 18.73
C GLU A 54 -3.79 -27.23 18.37
N MET A 55 -4.21 -26.52 17.32
CA MET A 55 -3.56 -25.28 16.89
C MET A 55 -3.85 -24.15 17.87
N CYS A 56 -2.92 -23.20 18.02
CA CYS A 56 -3.16 -22.05 18.88
C CYS A 56 -4.21 -21.09 18.26
N THR A 57 -5.35 -20.95 18.94
CA THR A 57 -6.47 -20.06 18.57
C THR A 57 -6.45 -18.72 19.30
N LYS A 58 -5.41 -18.45 20.11
CA LYS A 58 -5.27 -17.18 20.83
C LYS A 58 -5.17 -16.02 19.83
N GLU A 59 -5.97 -14.99 20.05
CA GLU A 59 -5.92 -13.78 19.26
C GLU A 59 -4.56 -13.10 19.40
N ARG A 60 -4.04 -12.59 18.29
CA ARG A 60 -2.81 -11.80 18.29
C ARG A 60 -3.10 -10.35 18.70
N PRO A 61 -2.07 -9.60 19.11
CA PRO A 61 -2.22 -8.18 19.43
C PRO A 61 -2.89 -7.38 18.30
N VAL A 62 -3.57 -6.30 18.69
CA VAL A 62 -4.34 -5.43 17.79
C VAL A 62 -3.54 -5.05 16.54
N GLY A 63 -4.14 -5.27 15.37
CA GLY A 63 -3.54 -5.01 14.07
C GLY A 63 -2.83 -6.20 13.41
N CYS A 64 -2.62 -7.31 14.12
CA CYS A 64 -2.11 -8.54 13.53
C CYS A 64 -3.26 -9.52 13.24
N GLN A 65 -3.57 -9.75 11.96
CA GLN A 65 -4.64 -10.67 11.53
C GLN A 65 -4.14 -12.10 11.24
N HIS A 66 -2.90 -12.42 11.64
CA HIS A 66 -2.29 -13.72 11.35
C HIS A 66 -2.52 -14.70 12.49
N SER A 67 -2.81 -15.96 12.17
CA SER A 67 -2.87 -17.02 13.18
C SER A 67 -1.48 -17.32 13.77
N CYS A 68 -1.45 -17.90 14.97
CA CYS A 68 -0.20 -18.41 15.55
C CYS A 68 0.16 -19.74 14.86
N PRO A 69 1.38 -19.91 14.32
CA PRO A 69 1.77 -21.17 13.66
C PRO A 69 2.14 -22.29 14.64
N LEU A 70 2.08 -22.03 15.95
CA LEU A 70 2.42 -23.01 16.97
C LEU A 70 1.18 -23.78 17.40
N ALA A 71 1.40 -25.02 17.86
CA ALA A 71 0.42 -25.76 18.65
C ALA A 71 0.06 -24.99 19.93
N CYS A 72 -1.05 -25.37 20.57
CA CYS A 72 -1.53 -24.72 21.77
C CYS A 72 -0.45 -24.65 22.85
N HIS A 73 -0.15 -23.44 23.30
CA HIS A 73 0.90 -23.17 24.25
C HIS A 73 0.36 -22.35 25.44
N PRO A 74 0.92 -22.52 26.64
CA PRO A 74 0.45 -21.81 27.83
C PRO A 74 0.82 -20.32 27.79
N ASN A 75 2.01 -19.99 27.28
CA ASN A 75 2.55 -18.63 27.27
C ASN A 75 1.87 -17.71 26.24
N ASN A 76 2.27 -16.44 26.22
CA ASN A 76 1.88 -15.50 25.16
C ASN A 76 2.40 -15.94 23.80
N CYS A 77 1.67 -15.62 22.73
CA CYS A 77 2.08 -15.93 21.36
C CYS A 77 3.39 -15.21 21.03
N PRO A 78 4.36 -15.89 20.39
CA PRO A 78 5.57 -15.23 19.93
C PRO A 78 5.24 -14.17 18.86
N PRO A 79 6.14 -13.18 18.68
CA PRO A 79 5.94 -12.12 17.71
C PRO A 79 5.70 -12.65 16.29
N CYS A 80 4.88 -11.92 15.53
CA CYS A 80 4.51 -12.33 14.18
C CYS A 80 5.68 -12.10 13.21
N LYS A 81 6.16 -13.18 12.60
CA LYS A 81 7.20 -13.16 11.55
C LYS A 81 6.64 -13.05 10.12
N GLN A 82 5.32 -12.95 9.97
CA GLN A 82 4.68 -12.79 8.67
C GLN A 82 4.90 -11.38 8.12
N ARG A 83 4.84 -11.25 6.79
CA ARG A 83 5.00 -9.99 6.09
C ARG A 83 3.64 -9.46 5.65
N LEU A 84 3.39 -8.19 5.94
CA LEU A 84 2.24 -7.45 5.43
C LEU A 84 2.56 -6.89 4.05
N ARG A 85 1.58 -7.01 3.15
CA ARG A 85 1.61 -6.43 1.81
C ARG A 85 0.75 -5.17 1.80
N MET A 86 1.32 -4.03 1.45
CA MET A 86 0.59 -2.77 1.35
C MET A 86 1.09 -1.93 0.16
N ARG A 87 0.26 -1.01 -0.33
CA ARG A 87 0.69 -0.05 -1.36
C ARG A 87 1.39 1.14 -0.71
N CYS A 88 2.36 1.72 -1.42
CA CYS A 88 2.97 2.98 -1.03
C CYS A 88 1.95 4.12 -0.98
N HIS A 89 2.27 5.25 -0.36
CA HIS A 89 1.45 6.48 -0.45
C HIS A 89 1.22 6.98 -1.89
N CYS A 90 2.11 6.60 -2.80
CA CYS A 90 2.02 6.86 -4.24
C CYS A 90 1.11 5.89 -5.00
N ASN A 91 0.66 4.79 -4.39
CA ASN A 91 -0.07 3.67 -5.01
C ASN A 91 0.60 2.97 -6.20
N THR A 92 1.85 3.32 -6.52
CA THR A 92 2.64 2.76 -7.63
C THR A 92 3.28 1.43 -7.25
N GLU A 93 3.94 1.38 -6.11
CA GLU A 93 4.72 0.24 -5.67
C GLU A 93 4.02 -0.49 -4.52
N VAL A 94 4.17 -1.81 -4.51
CA VAL A 94 3.78 -2.64 -3.38
C VAL A 94 5.00 -2.85 -2.50
N ILE A 95 4.86 -2.50 -1.24
CA ILE A 95 5.90 -2.63 -0.22
C ILE A 95 5.52 -3.74 0.75
N TYR A 96 6.55 -4.34 1.34
CA TYR A 96 6.42 -5.44 2.28
C TYR A 96 7.07 -5.05 3.59
N SER A 97 6.31 -5.12 4.69
CA SER A 97 6.83 -4.85 6.03
C SER A 97 6.51 -6.00 6.97
N ASN A 98 7.36 -6.23 7.96
CA ASN A 98 7.11 -7.27 8.95
C ASN A 98 5.91 -6.90 9.81
N CYS A 99 5.03 -7.86 10.05
CA CYS A 99 3.77 -7.61 10.75
C CYS A 99 4.01 -7.06 12.15
N GLN A 100 4.93 -7.67 12.93
CA GLN A 100 5.27 -7.16 14.25
C GLN A 100 5.68 -5.68 14.18
N THR A 101 6.67 -5.36 13.34
CA THR A 101 7.22 -4.00 13.18
C THR A 101 6.13 -3.00 12.83
N PHE A 102 5.20 -3.35 11.95
CA PHE A 102 4.10 -2.46 11.58
C PHE A 102 3.04 -2.32 12.68
N THR A 103 2.72 -3.40 13.40
CA THR A 103 1.69 -3.38 14.46
C THR A 103 2.15 -2.65 15.72
N THR A 104 3.44 -2.70 16.03
CA THR A 104 4.02 -2.02 17.20
C THR A 104 4.53 -0.62 16.88
N ALA A 105 4.61 -0.25 15.59
CA ALA A 105 5.06 1.07 15.17
C ALA A 105 4.07 2.17 15.59
N THR A 106 4.63 3.32 15.93
CA THR A 106 3.89 4.58 16.07
C THR A 106 3.36 5.05 14.71
N GLU A 107 2.45 6.01 14.71
CA GLU A 107 1.89 6.51 13.45
C GLU A 107 2.95 7.12 12.54
N THR A 108 3.93 7.85 13.07
CA THR A 108 5.02 8.44 12.29
C THR A 108 5.92 7.39 11.64
N GLU A 109 6.18 6.28 12.34
CA GLU A 109 6.93 5.14 11.80
C GLU A 109 6.12 4.39 10.74
N LYS A 110 4.81 4.20 10.96
CA LYS A 110 3.92 3.61 9.94
C LYS A 110 3.93 4.43 8.66
N GLU A 111 3.94 5.75 8.76
CA GLU A 111 4.01 6.63 7.59
C GLU A 111 5.33 6.48 6.83
N LYS A 112 6.46 6.27 7.54
CA LYS A 112 7.75 5.93 6.91
C LYS A 112 7.74 4.54 6.29
N ILE A 113 7.20 3.54 6.99
CA ILE A 113 7.08 2.16 6.50
C ILE A 113 6.22 2.11 5.23
N LYS A 114 5.17 2.93 5.14
CA LYS A 114 4.29 3.08 3.97
C LYS A 114 4.90 3.87 2.81
N SER A 115 6.09 4.45 2.97
CA SER A 115 6.79 5.11 1.88
C SER A 115 7.66 4.12 1.11
N CYS A 116 7.61 4.15 -0.23
CA CYS A 116 8.54 3.36 -1.04
C CYS A 116 9.93 4.02 -1.21
N GLY A 117 10.12 5.24 -0.69
CA GLY A 117 11.38 6.00 -0.81
C GLY A 117 11.69 6.55 -2.21
N LYS A 118 11.02 6.07 -3.27
CA LYS A 118 11.18 6.56 -4.65
C LYS A 118 10.56 7.95 -4.84
N PRO A 119 10.94 8.72 -5.88
CA PRO A 119 10.25 9.95 -6.26
C PRO A 119 8.74 9.73 -6.43
N CYS A 120 7.94 10.68 -5.95
CA CYS A 120 6.50 10.59 -6.03
C CYS A 120 6.05 10.69 -7.50
N THR A 121 5.26 9.71 -7.94
CA THR A 121 4.75 9.62 -9.32
C THR A 121 3.48 10.42 -9.55
N LYS A 122 2.91 11.03 -8.50
CA LYS A 122 1.72 11.87 -8.61
C LYS A 122 2.08 13.18 -9.31
N LYS A 123 1.17 13.63 -10.16
CA LYS A 123 1.29 14.93 -10.84
C LYS A 123 0.62 16.03 -10.01
N LEU A 124 1.24 17.19 -10.01
CA LEU A 124 0.70 18.42 -9.48
C LEU A 124 -0.42 18.94 -10.41
N THR A 125 -1.20 19.92 -9.94
CA THR A 125 -2.25 20.56 -10.74
C THR A 125 -1.72 21.26 -12.00
N CYS A 126 -0.45 21.66 -12.02
CA CYS A 126 0.23 22.15 -13.22
C CYS A 126 0.55 21.07 -14.27
N GLY A 127 0.35 19.79 -13.96
CA GLY A 127 0.70 18.66 -14.81
C GLY A 127 2.14 18.15 -14.65
N HIS A 128 3.00 18.85 -13.90
CA HIS A 128 4.36 18.40 -13.59
C HIS A 128 4.39 17.33 -12.50
N SER A 129 5.42 16.49 -12.51
CA SER A 129 5.64 15.47 -11.48
C SER A 129 6.04 16.11 -10.15
N CYS A 130 5.56 15.53 -9.04
CA CYS A 130 5.98 15.94 -7.70
C CYS A 130 7.49 15.75 -7.52
N ALA A 131 8.17 16.78 -6.98
CA ALA A 131 9.61 16.76 -6.77
C ALA A 131 10.05 16.00 -5.50
N TYR A 132 9.11 15.64 -4.64
CA TYR A 132 9.39 14.95 -3.37
C TYR A 132 9.41 13.44 -3.54
N SER A 133 10.07 12.74 -2.62
CA SER A 133 9.93 11.29 -2.49
C SER A 133 8.50 10.92 -2.07
N CYS A 134 8.17 9.63 -2.18
CA CYS A 134 6.88 9.09 -1.76
C CYS A 134 6.55 9.57 -0.34
N HIS A 135 5.53 10.41 -0.25
CA HIS A 135 5.13 11.08 0.97
C HIS A 135 3.65 10.82 1.22
N SER A 136 3.24 10.93 2.48
CA SER A 136 1.83 10.85 2.83
C SER A 136 1.07 12.12 2.46
N GLY A 137 -0.24 12.00 2.32
CA GLY A 137 -1.11 13.13 1.96
C GLY A 137 -1.06 13.56 0.49
N PRO A 138 -1.74 14.68 0.15
CA PRO A 138 -1.70 15.27 -1.17
C PRO A 138 -0.32 15.86 -1.46
N CYS A 139 0.07 15.87 -2.74
CA CYS A 139 1.30 16.56 -3.15
C CYS A 139 1.20 18.05 -2.88
N LEU A 140 2.35 18.69 -2.62
CA LEU A 140 2.39 20.12 -2.35
C LEU A 140 1.72 20.93 -3.46
N PRO A 141 1.11 22.09 -3.12
CA PRO A 141 0.48 22.94 -4.11
C PRO A 141 1.48 23.42 -5.16
N ILE A 142 0.92 23.88 -6.27
CA ILE A 142 1.65 24.39 -7.44
C ILE A 142 2.73 25.44 -7.14
N ASN A 143 2.56 26.19 -6.04
CA ASN A 143 3.51 27.21 -5.60
C ASN A 143 4.90 26.64 -5.29
N ASN A 144 5.01 25.34 -5.02
CA ASN A 144 6.28 24.64 -4.81
C ASN A 144 6.75 23.87 -6.06
N CYS A 145 6.17 24.15 -7.23
CA CYS A 145 6.64 23.58 -8.48
C CYS A 145 7.99 24.20 -8.86
N VAL A 146 9.06 23.40 -8.73
CA VAL A 146 10.44 23.78 -9.07
C VAL A 146 10.75 23.71 -10.57
N GLN A 147 9.81 23.25 -11.39
CA GLN A 147 10.00 23.14 -12.84
C GLN A 147 9.99 24.50 -13.51
N VAL A 148 10.87 24.69 -14.50
CA VAL A 148 10.89 25.84 -15.40
C VAL A 148 10.17 25.50 -16.69
N VAL A 149 9.41 26.44 -17.23
CA VAL A 149 8.65 26.28 -18.46
C VAL A 149 9.03 27.37 -19.46
N GLN A 150 9.13 26.98 -20.73
CA GLN A 150 9.42 27.90 -21.80
C GLN A 150 8.12 28.59 -22.24
N VAL A 151 7.99 29.88 -21.93
CA VAL A 151 6.88 30.71 -22.40
C VAL A 151 7.31 31.42 -23.68
N ARG A 152 6.37 31.66 -24.60
CA ARG A 152 6.61 32.41 -25.85
C ARG A 152 5.64 33.58 -25.96
N CYS A 153 6.08 34.67 -26.61
CA CYS A 153 5.18 35.75 -26.98
C CYS A 153 4.11 35.27 -27.97
N VAL A 154 3.02 36.02 -28.10
CA VAL A 154 1.98 35.77 -29.13
C VAL A 154 2.57 35.72 -30.54
N CYS A 155 3.61 36.54 -30.78
CA CYS A 155 4.38 36.58 -32.02
C CYS A 155 5.35 35.41 -32.25
N LYS A 156 5.56 34.55 -31.25
CA LYS A 156 6.58 33.49 -31.20
C LYS A 156 8.06 33.93 -31.37
N ARG A 157 8.36 35.23 -31.43
CA ARG A 157 9.72 35.76 -31.54
C ARG A 157 10.51 35.69 -30.23
N ILE A 158 9.87 36.06 -29.12
CA ILE A 158 10.48 36.04 -27.80
C ILE A 158 10.13 34.72 -27.12
N ASN A 159 11.14 34.06 -26.57
CA ASN A 159 11.04 32.91 -25.69
C ASN A 159 11.78 33.21 -24.38
N GLN A 160 11.20 32.80 -23.26
CA GLN A 160 11.83 32.96 -21.95
C GLN A 160 11.50 31.76 -21.08
N GLU A 161 12.48 31.32 -20.29
CA GLU A 161 12.31 30.29 -19.29
C GLU A 161 11.89 30.94 -17.99
N LEU A 162 10.70 30.55 -17.50
CA LEU A 162 10.13 31.10 -16.27
C LEU A 162 9.73 29.96 -15.33
N PRO A 163 9.81 30.16 -14.00
CA PRO A 163 9.34 29.17 -13.05
C PRO A 163 7.83 28.87 -13.23
N CYS A 164 7.46 27.60 -13.21
CA CYS A 164 6.07 27.17 -13.38
C CYS A 164 5.15 27.75 -12.29
N HIS A 165 5.65 27.91 -11.07
CA HIS A 165 4.85 28.43 -9.96
C HIS A 165 4.44 29.89 -10.18
N GLU A 166 5.29 30.71 -10.83
CA GLU A 166 4.97 32.10 -11.13
C GLU A 166 3.91 32.18 -12.23
N ILE A 167 4.11 31.48 -13.34
CA ILE A 167 3.28 31.63 -14.53
C ILE A 167 1.90 30.98 -14.39
N ASN A 168 1.76 29.93 -13.58
CA ASN A 168 0.51 29.19 -13.46
C ASN A 168 -0.45 29.81 -12.42
N THR A 169 0.01 30.79 -11.64
CA THR A 169 -0.89 31.67 -10.87
C THR A 169 -1.69 32.59 -11.79
N ILE A 170 -1.15 32.92 -12.97
CA ILE A 170 -1.77 33.80 -13.95
C ILE A 170 -2.44 32.95 -15.04
N LYS A 171 -3.78 32.94 -15.04
CA LYS A 171 -4.55 32.21 -16.05
C LYS A 171 -4.21 32.75 -17.45
N ASN A 172 -3.79 31.85 -18.34
CA ASN A 172 -3.40 32.15 -19.73
C ASN A 172 -2.21 33.14 -19.86
N TYR A 173 -1.23 33.09 -18.95
CA TYR A 173 -0.02 33.90 -19.07
C TYR A 173 0.65 33.74 -20.46
N ARG A 174 1.01 34.87 -21.07
CA ARG A 174 1.77 34.96 -22.32
C ARG A 174 2.83 36.03 -22.16
N LEU A 175 4.02 35.80 -22.70
CA LEU A 175 5.07 36.82 -22.69
C LEU A 175 4.63 38.06 -23.48
N PRO A 176 4.82 39.27 -22.94
CA PRO A 176 4.55 40.50 -23.65
C PRO A 176 5.47 40.62 -24.88
N CYS A 177 4.95 41.24 -25.93
CA CYS A 177 5.74 41.58 -27.12
C CYS A 177 6.52 42.87 -26.84
N ASP A 178 7.79 42.93 -27.26
CA ASP A 178 8.58 44.17 -27.24
C ASP A 178 8.37 45.01 -28.52
N GLU A 179 9.06 46.14 -28.60
CA GLU A 179 8.97 47.08 -29.72
C GLU A 179 9.32 46.44 -31.07
N LEU A 180 10.36 45.60 -31.11
CA LEU A 180 10.75 44.85 -32.30
C LEU A 180 9.63 43.89 -32.78
N CYS A 181 8.90 43.26 -31.86
CA CYS A 181 7.74 42.45 -32.23
C CYS A 181 6.62 43.27 -32.86
N ALA A 182 6.39 44.50 -32.37
CA ALA A 182 5.36 45.38 -32.89
C ALA A 182 5.70 45.85 -34.31
N GLU A 183 6.97 46.20 -34.56
CA GLU A 183 7.46 46.59 -35.88
C GLU A 183 7.35 45.45 -36.91
N LEU A 184 7.80 44.25 -36.54
CA LEU A 184 7.71 43.09 -37.42
C LEU A 184 6.26 42.72 -37.73
N LYS A 185 5.35 42.85 -36.77
CA LYS A 185 3.90 42.68 -37.02
C LYS A 185 3.37 43.72 -38.01
N LYS A 186 3.77 44.99 -37.91
CA LYS A 186 3.38 46.05 -38.86
C LYS A 186 3.92 45.76 -40.27
N LYS A 187 5.21 45.42 -40.39
CA LYS A 187 5.86 45.06 -41.66
C LYS A 187 5.21 43.83 -42.32
N ASN A 188 4.92 42.78 -41.54
CA ASN A 188 4.26 41.57 -42.07
C ASN A 188 2.79 41.82 -42.47
N ARG A 189 2.06 42.69 -41.76
CA ARG A 189 0.70 43.11 -42.14
C ARG A 189 0.69 43.91 -43.45
N MET A 190 1.68 44.78 -43.66
CA MET A 190 1.84 45.53 -44.91
C MET A 190 2.25 44.62 -46.08
N ALA A 191 3.11 43.63 -45.83
CA ALA A 191 3.53 42.65 -46.84
C ALA A 191 2.38 41.70 -47.27
N THR A 192 1.50 41.33 -46.35
CA THR A 192 0.35 40.44 -46.64
C THR A 192 -0.84 41.15 -47.29
N ALA A 193 -0.98 42.47 -47.11
CA ALA A 193 -2.00 43.27 -47.77
C ALA A 193 -1.73 43.52 -49.27
N SER A 194 -0.52 43.23 -49.76
CA SER A 194 -0.13 43.42 -51.17
C SER A 194 -0.21 42.15 -52.02
N ASN A 195 -0.76 41.05 -51.47
CA ASN A 195 -0.95 39.82 -52.24
C ASN A 195 -2.38 39.28 -52.02
N SER A 196 -3.35 39.93 -52.68
CA SER A 196 -4.66 39.33 -52.92
C SER A 196 -4.49 38.12 -53.86
N PRO A 197 -5.14 36.98 -53.61
CA PRO A 197 -5.03 35.82 -54.49
C PRO A 197 -5.68 36.16 -55.85
N ILE A 198 -4.92 36.05 -56.93
CA ILE A 198 -5.47 35.98 -58.29
C ILE A 198 -6.33 34.71 -58.33
N ILE A 199 -7.64 34.90 -58.41
CA ILE A 199 -8.58 33.82 -58.70
C ILE A 199 -8.27 33.35 -60.12
N GLN A 200 -7.55 32.24 -60.25
CA GLN A 200 -7.48 31.51 -61.50
C GLN A 200 -8.74 30.66 -61.61
N THR A 201 -9.62 31.07 -62.53
CA THR A 201 -10.75 30.28 -63.01
C THR A 201 -10.24 28.97 -63.64
N PRO A 202 -10.85 27.80 -63.37
CA PRO A 202 -10.49 26.57 -64.05
C PRO A 202 -10.96 26.64 -65.52
N VAL A 203 -10.07 26.28 -66.44
CA VAL A 203 -10.42 26.00 -67.83
C VAL A 203 -10.94 24.56 -67.86
N GLU A 204 -12.21 24.36 -68.18
CA GLU A 204 -12.82 23.04 -68.35
C GLU A 204 -12.29 22.40 -69.65
N GLU A 205 -11.51 21.32 -69.50
CA GLU A 205 -11.11 20.44 -70.59
C GLU A 205 -12.31 19.58 -71.03
N ILE A 206 -12.70 19.78 -72.29
CA ILE A 206 -13.72 18.99 -73.00
C ILE A 206 -13.13 17.60 -73.29
N LYS A 207 -13.74 16.55 -72.71
CA LYS A 207 -13.43 15.15 -73.05
C LYS A 207 -14.29 14.69 -74.24
N PRO A 208 -13.71 14.11 -75.31
CA PRO A 208 -14.50 13.51 -76.39
C PRO A 208 -15.00 12.09 -76.03
N PRO A 209 -16.07 11.60 -76.70
CA PRO A 209 -16.78 10.40 -76.30
C PRO A 209 -16.19 9.12 -76.92
N ALA A 210 -16.20 8.03 -76.14
CA ALA A 210 -16.36 6.65 -76.58
C ALA A 210 -16.80 5.81 -75.38
#